data_AF-A0A925LIH2-F1
#
_entry.id   AF-A0A925LIH2-F1
#
_cell.length_a   1.000
_cell.length_b   1.000
_cell.length_c   1.000
_cell.angle_alpha   90.00
_cell.angle_beta   90.00
_cell.angle_gamma   90.00
#
_symmetry.space_group_name_H-M   'P 1'
#
loop_
_entity.id
_entity.type
_entity.pdbx_description
1 polymer ?
#
loop_
_entity_poly.entity_id
_entity_poly.type
_entity_poly.pdbx_seq_one_letter_code
_entity_poly.pdbx_strand_id
1 'polypeptide(L)'
;AALDDKLFDMLKELRQKEAKRKNLPPFVIFLETSLQDMATLYPTSLADLEKCQGVSKGKSIRYGKPFVEMIEKYVKENDIVKPDDFIMKNVANKSLNKVYIIQQVDKKIPLETIAKNKDLRIDALMENMETIAASGTRLNLDYAIDEILDEYEQEEIIEYFKSCETSSLQIALDELKDSNFTWEQLKIMRIKFLSEYGN
;
A
#
# COMPACT_ATOMS: atom_id res chain seq x y z
N ALA A 1 1.63 -13.68 16.82
CA ALA A 1 3.03 -13.93 16.41
C ALA A 1 3.78 -12.61 16.57
N ALA A 2 5.03 -12.67 17.04
CA ALA A 2 5.90 -11.49 17.07
C ALA A 2 6.51 -11.25 15.68
N LEU A 3 6.85 -10.00 15.37
CA LEU A 3 7.52 -9.63 14.13
C LEU A 3 8.96 -10.19 14.13
N ASP A 4 9.40 -10.80 13.03
CA ASP A 4 10.79 -11.21 12.83
C ASP A 4 11.59 -10.07 12.20
N ASP A 5 12.33 -9.35 13.04
CA ASP A 5 13.09 -8.17 12.62
C ASP A 5 14.17 -8.49 11.57
N LYS A 6 14.81 -9.66 11.66
CA LYS A 6 15.85 -10.07 10.72
C LYS A 6 15.27 -10.32 9.34
N LEU A 7 14.16 -11.07 9.26
CA LEU A 7 13.47 -11.27 7.98
C LEU A 7 12.92 -9.94 7.44
N PHE A 8 12.38 -9.09 8.31
CA PHE A 8 11.88 -7.77 7.91
C PHE A 8 12.96 -6.90 7.26
N ASP A 9 14.18 -6.88 7.82
CA ASP A 9 15.33 -6.18 7.23
C ASP A 9 15.70 -6.75 5.85
N MET A 10 15.78 -8.07 5.72
CA MET A 10 16.03 -8.74 4.44
C MET A 10 14.97 -8.41 3.39
N LEU A 11 13.70 -8.34 3.80
CA LEU A 11 12.58 -7.98 2.92
C LEU A 11 12.65 -6.51 2.48
N LYS A 12 13.08 -5.59 3.36
CA LYS A 12 13.31 -4.19 2.98
C LYS A 12 14.40 -4.06 1.92
N GLU A 13 15.51 -4.78 2.09
CA GLU A 13 16.60 -4.81 1.10
C GLU A 13 16.14 -5.39 -0.23
N LEU A 14 15.39 -6.50 -0.20
CA LEU A 14 14.82 -7.11 -1.41
C LEU A 14 13.88 -6.15 -2.12
N ARG A 15 12.99 -5.47 -1.37
CA ARG A 15 12.10 -4.45 -1.93
C ARG A 15 12.87 -3.35 -2.63
N GLN A 16 13.94 -2.84 -2.02
CA GLN A 16 14.80 -1.83 -2.63
C GLN A 16 15.41 -2.31 -3.95
N LYS A 17 15.93 -3.54 -3.98
CA LYS A 17 16.50 -4.15 -5.18
C LYS A 17 15.45 -4.30 -6.30
N GLU A 18 14.25 -4.77 -5.95
CA GLU A 18 13.15 -4.96 -6.89
C GLU A 18 12.61 -3.64 -7.43
N ALA A 19 12.50 -2.64 -6.58
CA ALA A 19 12.09 -1.28 -6.92
C ALA A 19 13.04 -0.64 -7.94
N LYS A 20 14.35 -0.69 -7.68
CA LYS A 20 15.38 -0.24 -8.61
C LYS A 20 15.31 -0.97 -9.96
N ARG A 21 15.13 -2.28 -9.95
CA ARG A 21 14.99 -3.10 -11.17
C ARG A 21 13.77 -2.68 -12.00
N LYS A 22 12.71 -2.21 -11.35
CA LYS A 22 11.46 -1.78 -12.00
C LYS A 22 11.40 -0.28 -12.27
N ASN A 23 12.41 0.49 -11.85
CA ASN A 23 12.41 1.94 -11.88
C ASN A 23 11.15 2.54 -11.23
N LEU A 24 10.82 2.02 -10.04
CA LEU A 24 9.69 2.48 -9.22
C LEU A 24 10.17 2.78 -7.81
N PRO A 25 9.53 3.71 -7.08
CA PRO A 25 9.78 3.86 -5.66
C PRO A 25 9.51 2.57 -4.86
N PRO A 26 10.26 2.28 -3.79
CA PRO A 26 10.15 1.00 -3.06
C PRO A 26 8.75 0.71 -2.52
N PHE A 27 8.09 1.71 -1.97
CA PHE A 27 6.76 1.58 -1.37
C PHE A 27 5.67 1.24 -2.40
N VAL A 28 5.93 1.44 -3.70
CA VAL A 28 5.03 1.01 -4.79
C VAL A 28 5.02 -0.51 -4.94
N ILE A 29 6.15 -1.19 -4.69
CA ILE A 29 6.25 -2.65 -4.76
C ILE A 29 5.41 -3.26 -3.63
N PHE A 30 5.82 -3.01 -2.39
CA PHE A 30 5.10 -3.39 -1.18
C PHE A 30 5.24 -2.30 -0.12
N LEU A 31 4.13 -2.00 0.56
CA LEU A 31 4.14 -1.13 1.73
C LEU A 31 4.92 -1.80 2.86
N GLU A 32 5.37 -0.99 3.81
CA GLU A 32 6.06 -1.50 4.99
C GLU A 32 5.18 -2.46 5.80
N THR A 33 3.89 -2.15 5.94
CA THR A 33 2.90 -3.02 6.59
C THR A 33 2.78 -4.39 5.91
N SER A 34 2.89 -4.43 4.57
CA SER A 34 2.93 -5.70 3.84
C SER A 34 4.19 -6.51 4.17
N LEU A 35 5.35 -5.85 4.29
CA LEU A 35 6.60 -6.53 4.67
C LEU A 35 6.58 -7.03 6.12
N GLN A 36 5.98 -6.26 7.04
CA GLN A 36 5.78 -6.68 8.43
C GLN A 36 4.87 -7.92 8.51
N ASP A 37 3.79 -7.94 7.74
CA ASP A 37 2.92 -9.11 7.63
C ASP A 37 3.67 -10.32 7.05
N MET A 38 4.50 -10.14 6.02
CA MET A 38 5.34 -11.21 5.47
C MET A 38 6.33 -11.76 6.51
N ALA A 39 6.95 -10.89 7.30
CA ALA A 39 7.87 -11.28 8.38
C ALA A 39 7.17 -11.94 9.58
N THR A 40 5.84 -11.79 9.70
CA THR A 40 5.04 -12.38 10.77
C THR A 40 4.39 -13.72 10.34
N LEU A 41 3.97 -13.81 9.09
CA LEU A 41 3.20 -14.94 8.54
C LEU A 41 4.04 -15.93 7.74
N TYR A 42 5.24 -15.53 7.31
CA TYR A 42 6.15 -16.36 6.53
C TYR A 42 5.52 -17.01 5.28
N PRO A 43 4.94 -16.23 4.35
CA PRO A 43 4.32 -16.78 3.15
C PRO A 43 5.37 -17.44 2.25
N THR A 44 5.23 -18.76 2.03
CA THR A 44 6.11 -19.56 1.17
C THR A 44 5.45 -19.95 -0.15
N SER A 45 4.33 -19.32 -0.50
CA SER A 45 3.65 -19.47 -1.78
C SER A 45 3.02 -18.15 -2.19
N LEU A 46 2.78 -17.95 -3.50
CA LEU A 46 2.06 -16.75 -3.97
C LEU A 46 0.64 -16.67 -3.38
N ALA A 47 -0.01 -17.81 -3.15
CA ALA A 47 -1.33 -17.89 -2.53
C ALA A 47 -1.30 -17.46 -1.06
N ASP A 48 -0.24 -17.79 -0.32
CA ASP A 48 -0.05 -17.30 1.05
C ASP A 48 0.28 -15.82 1.08
N LEU A 49 1.07 -15.35 0.11
CA LEU A 49 1.42 -13.93 -0.01
C LEU A 49 0.18 -13.05 -0.23
N GLU A 50 -0.81 -13.53 -0.99
CA GLU A 50 -2.11 -12.84 -1.18
C GLU A 50 -2.92 -12.67 0.12
N LYS A 51 -2.59 -13.43 1.18
CA LYS A 51 -3.23 -13.29 2.49
C LYS A 51 -2.61 -12.17 3.33
N CYS A 52 -1.42 -11.67 2.95
CA CYS A 52 -0.77 -10.53 3.61
C CYS A 52 -1.50 -9.22 3.30
N GLN A 53 -1.54 -8.29 4.26
CA GLN A 53 -2.17 -7.00 4.09
C GLN A 53 -1.52 -6.22 2.93
N GLY A 54 -2.35 -5.65 2.05
CA GLY A 54 -1.90 -4.82 0.94
C GLY A 54 -1.32 -5.61 -0.25
N VAL A 55 -1.47 -6.95 -0.29
CA VAL A 55 -1.06 -7.76 -1.42
C VAL A 55 -2.29 -8.27 -2.18
N SER A 56 -2.51 -7.80 -3.41
CA SER A 56 -3.49 -8.42 -4.30
C SER A 56 -2.88 -9.58 -5.10
N LYS A 57 -3.73 -10.36 -5.74
CA LYS A 57 -3.35 -11.35 -6.76
C LYS A 57 -2.46 -10.75 -7.84
N GLY A 58 -2.76 -9.54 -8.33
CA GLY A 58 -1.97 -8.87 -9.36
C GLY A 58 -0.54 -8.57 -8.89
N LYS A 59 -0.41 -8.00 -7.69
CA LYS A 59 0.91 -7.72 -7.07
C LYS A 59 1.67 -9.00 -6.71
N SER A 60 0.98 -10.03 -6.21
CA SER A 60 1.58 -11.32 -5.90
C SER A 60 2.23 -11.92 -7.15
N ILE A 61 1.52 -11.90 -8.29
CA ILE A 61 2.06 -12.37 -9.57
C ILE A 61 3.20 -11.48 -10.07
N ARG A 62 3.04 -10.15 -10.00
CA ARG A 62 3.99 -9.19 -10.60
C ARG A 62 5.30 -9.05 -9.82
N TYR A 63 5.23 -9.08 -8.49
CA TYR A 63 6.34 -8.76 -7.60
C TYR A 63 6.65 -9.87 -6.58
N GLY A 64 5.73 -10.80 -6.33
CA GLY A 64 5.81 -11.71 -5.18
C GLY A 64 6.83 -12.83 -5.28
N LYS A 65 7.20 -13.26 -6.50
CA LYS A 65 8.07 -14.45 -6.68
C LYS A 65 9.42 -14.34 -5.94
N PRO A 66 10.23 -13.27 -6.08
CA PRO A 66 11.49 -13.14 -5.34
C PRO A 66 11.30 -13.13 -3.82
N PHE A 67 10.19 -12.58 -3.33
CA PHE A 67 9.89 -12.50 -1.90
C PHE A 67 9.55 -13.87 -1.33
N VAL A 68 8.67 -14.61 -2.00
CA VAL A 68 8.32 -15.97 -1.62
C VAL A 68 9.55 -16.89 -1.62
N GLU A 69 10.39 -16.81 -2.65
CA GLU A 69 11.63 -17.62 -2.72
C GLU A 69 12.60 -17.29 -1.56
N MET A 70 12.74 -16.01 -1.22
CA MET A 70 13.57 -15.59 -0.08
C MET A 70 13.01 -16.09 1.25
N ILE A 71 11.70 -15.94 1.46
CA ILE A 71 11.03 -16.36 2.70
C ILE A 71 11.07 -17.88 2.83
N GLU A 72 10.82 -18.63 1.76
CA GLU A 72 10.90 -20.09 1.75
C GLU A 72 12.30 -20.58 2.14
N LYS A 73 13.34 -19.96 1.55
CA LYS A 73 14.73 -20.26 1.91
C LYS A 73 15.00 -19.94 3.39
N TYR A 74 14.57 -18.77 3.87
CA TYR A 74 14.77 -18.35 5.25
C TYR A 74 14.06 -19.29 6.25
N VAL A 75 12.81 -19.67 5.97
CA VAL A 75 12.05 -20.63 6.78
C VAL A 75 12.77 -21.97 6.86
N LYS A 76 13.29 -22.47 5.73
CA LYS A 76 14.03 -23.73 5.69
C LYS A 76 15.36 -23.68 6.43
N GLU A 77 16.11 -22.58 6.32
CA GLU A 77 17.43 -22.42 6.95
C GLU A 77 17.36 -22.22 8.46
N ASN A 78 16.24 -21.73 8.98
CA ASN A 78 16.05 -21.43 10.40
C ASN A 78 15.02 -22.36 11.08
N ASP A 79 14.56 -23.42 10.40
CA ASP A 79 13.57 -24.39 10.87
C ASP A 79 12.30 -23.74 11.47
N ILE A 80 11.79 -22.70 10.80
CA ILE A 80 10.66 -21.90 11.30
C ILE A 80 9.35 -22.67 11.12
N VAL A 81 8.59 -22.80 12.21
CA VAL A 81 7.22 -23.30 12.18
C VAL A 81 6.28 -22.15 11.85
N LYS A 82 5.60 -22.25 10.70
CA LYS A 82 4.64 -21.22 10.25
C LYS A 82 3.39 -21.21 11.13
N PRO A 83 2.75 -20.04 11.34
CA PRO A 83 1.45 -19.95 12.01
C PRO A 83 0.36 -20.74 11.26
N ASP A 84 -0.56 -21.38 12.00
CA ASP A 84 -1.69 -22.10 11.40
C ASP A 84 -2.63 -21.20 10.60
N ASP A 85 -3.22 -21.76 9.52
CA ASP A 85 -4.17 -21.10 8.61
C ASP A 85 -5.39 -20.46 9.32
N PHE A 86 -5.72 -20.86 10.56
CA PHE A 86 -6.85 -20.31 11.31
C PHE A 86 -6.66 -18.83 11.69
N ILE A 87 -5.41 -18.37 11.89
CA ILE A 87 -5.11 -16.96 12.19
C ILE A 87 -5.37 -16.06 10.96
N MET A 88 -5.30 -16.60 9.75
CA MET A 88 -5.49 -15.86 8.50
C MET A 88 -6.96 -15.49 8.22
N LYS A 89 -7.93 -16.10 8.91
CA LYS A 89 -9.37 -15.92 8.62
C LYS A 89 -9.96 -14.59 9.10
N ASN A 90 -9.29 -13.84 9.97
CA ASN A 90 -9.76 -12.52 10.42
C ASN A 90 -9.71 -11.43 9.30
N VAL A 91 -9.20 -11.76 8.11
CA VAL A 91 -9.10 -10.85 6.96
C VAL A 91 -10.43 -10.74 6.18
N ALA A 92 -11.40 -11.64 6.38
CA ALA A 92 -12.65 -11.66 5.61
C ALA A 92 -13.54 -10.42 5.83
N ASN A 93 -13.63 -9.89 7.06
CA ASN A 93 -14.45 -8.70 7.33
C ASN A 93 -13.83 -7.39 6.79
N LYS A 94 -12.52 -7.37 6.51
CA LYS A 94 -11.85 -6.24 5.83
C LYS A 94 -12.20 -6.16 4.33
N SER A 95 -12.75 -7.22 3.73
CA SER A 95 -13.09 -7.29 2.31
C SER A 95 -14.33 -6.46 1.94
N LEU A 96 -15.38 -6.48 2.78
CA LEU A 96 -16.67 -5.83 2.48
C LEU A 96 -16.57 -4.30 2.41
N ASN A 97 -15.77 -3.68 3.29
CA ASN A 97 -15.56 -2.23 3.27
C ASN A 97 -14.77 -1.80 2.03
N LYS A 98 -13.79 -2.60 1.58
CA LYS A 98 -13.03 -2.30 0.36
C LYS A 98 -13.93 -2.26 -0.87
N VAL A 99 -14.76 -3.29 -1.05
CA VAL A 99 -15.70 -3.36 -2.19
C VAL A 99 -16.63 -2.15 -2.19
N TYR A 100 -17.18 -1.77 -1.04
CA TYR A 100 -18.01 -0.58 -0.94
C TYR A 100 -17.27 0.69 -1.35
N ILE A 101 -16.07 0.93 -0.80
CA ILE A 101 -15.28 2.13 -1.10
C ILE A 101 -14.99 2.22 -2.60
N ILE A 102 -14.51 1.13 -3.21
CA ILE A 102 -14.24 1.07 -4.67
C ILE A 102 -15.49 1.46 -5.46
N GLN A 103 -16.64 0.85 -5.15
CA GLN A 103 -17.89 1.12 -5.85
C GLN A 103 -18.39 2.56 -5.71
N GLN A 104 -18.18 3.21 -4.56
CA GLN A 104 -18.59 4.61 -4.38
C GLN A 104 -17.64 5.59 -5.05
N VAL A 105 -16.33 5.29 -5.02
CA VAL A 105 -15.32 6.07 -5.75
C VAL A 105 -15.58 6.01 -7.25
N ASP A 106 -15.91 4.84 -7.81
CA ASP A 106 -16.27 4.69 -9.22
C ASP A 106 -17.52 5.51 -9.61
N LYS A 107 -18.43 5.70 -8.66
CA LYS A 107 -19.62 6.56 -8.81
C LYS A 107 -19.32 8.04 -8.56
N LYS A 108 -18.08 8.39 -8.25
CA LYS A 108 -17.62 9.76 -7.93
C LYS A 108 -18.41 10.39 -6.78
N ILE A 109 -18.75 9.60 -5.77
CA ILE A 109 -19.42 10.11 -4.57
C ILE A 109 -18.41 10.88 -3.72
N PRO A 110 -18.75 12.06 -3.17
CA PRO A 110 -17.84 12.82 -2.31
C PRO A 110 -17.31 11.98 -1.14
N LEU A 111 -16.00 12.12 -0.84
CA LEU A 111 -15.32 11.24 0.12
C LEU A 111 -15.92 11.34 1.53
N GLU A 112 -16.33 12.53 1.95
CA GLU A 112 -17.01 12.79 3.22
C GLU A 112 -18.34 12.03 3.31
N THR A 113 -19.05 11.93 2.18
CA THR A 113 -20.30 11.16 2.10
C THR A 113 -20.02 9.66 2.19
N ILE A 114 -18.96 9.17 1.54
CA ILE A 114 -18.53 7.77 1.64
C ILE A 114 -18.17 7.42 3.09
N ALA A 115 -17.39 8.27 3.75
CA ALA A 115 -16.95 8.10 5.13
C ALA A 115 -18.17 8.07 6.08
N LYS A 116 -19.06 9.06 5.96
CA LYS A 116 -20.28 9.16 6.76
C LYS A 116 -21.18 7.93 6.62
N ASN A 117 -21.38 7.42 5.41
CA ASN A 117 -22.23 6.25 5.16
C ASN A 117 -21.67 4.95 5.76
N LYS A 118 -20.42 4.94 6.22
CA LYS A 118 -19.77 3.82 6.89
C LYS A 118 -19.39 4.13 8.34
N ASP A 119 -19.88 5.24 8.88
CA ASP A 119 -19.52 5.72 10.21
C ASP A 119 -17.99 5.81 10.41
N LEU A 120 -17.27 6.16 9.34
CA LEU A 120 -15.83 6.35 9.34
C LEU A 120 -15.50 7.84 9.45
N ARG A 121 -14.40 8.14 10.13
CA ARG A 121 -13.72 9.43 9.96
C ARG A 121 -13.03 9.47 8.59
N ILE A 122 -12.80 10.68 8.06
CA ILE A 122 -12.18 10.86 6.74
C ILE A 122 -10.76 10.30 6.68
N ASP A 123 -9.98 10.44 7.76
CA ASP A 123 -8.62 9.88 7.89
C ASP A 123 -8.63 8.35 7.77
N ALA A 124 -9.57 7.69 8.46
CA ALA A 124 -9.75 6.25 8.39
C ALA A 124 -10.20 5.81 6.97
N LEU A 125 -11.05 6.58 6.30
CA LEU A 125 -11.40 6.31 4.90
C LEU A 125 -10.16 6.40 4.00
N MET A 126 -9.34 7.45 4.15
CA MET A 126 -8.11 7.62 3.35
C MET A 126 -7.09 6.50 3.59
N GLU A 127 -6.95 6.00 4.83
CA GLU A 127 -6.12 4.82 5.12
C GLU A 127 -6.63 3.55 4.42
N ASN A 128 -7.94 3.35 4.38
CA ASN A 128 -8.54 2.24 3.64
C ASN A 128 -8.31 2.38 2.13
N MET A 129 -8.51 3.57 1.58
CA MET A 129 -8.27 3.87 0.16
C MET A 129 -6.81 3.68 -0.23
N GLU A 130 -5.87 4.10 0.61
CA GLU A 130 -4.45 3.83 0.43
C GLU A 130 -4.17 2.34 0.41
N THR A 131 -4.74 1.58 1.35
CA THR A 131 -4.57 0.11 1.37
C THR A 131 -5.12 -0.54 0.10
N ILE A 132 -6.23 -0.02 -0.43
CA ILE A 132 -6.83 -0.48 -1.70
C ILE A 132 -5.91 -0.15 -2.87
N ALA A 133 -5.47 1.10 -3.01
CA ALA A 133 -4.55 1.53 -4.07
C ALA A 133 -3.21 0.78 -4.01
N ALA A 134 -2.62 0.69 -2.82
CA ALA A 134 -1.41 -0.07 -2.56
C ALA A 134 -1.56 -1.56 -2.78
N SER A 135 -2.77 -2.12 -2.76
CA SER A 135 -2.98 -3.51 -3.17
C SER A 135 -2.90 -3.69 -4.69
N GLY A 136 -2.87 -2.62 -5.48
CA GLY A 136 -2.96 -2.69 -6.93
C GLY A 136 -4.42 -2.75 -7.39
N THR A 137 -5.30 -1.99 -6.73
CA THR A 137 -6.63 -1.70 -7.26
C THR A 137 -6.64 -0.25 -7.71
N ARG A 138 -7.05 0.02 -8.94
CA ARG A 138 -7.16 1.39 -9.44
C ARG A 138 -8.36 2.08 -8.79
N LEU A 139 -8.10 3.21 -8.13
CA LEU A 139 -9.08 4.20 -7.69
C LEU A 139 -8.91 5.46 -8.53
N ASN A 140 -9.98 5.93 -9.17
CA ASN A 140 -9.99 7.24 -9.82
C ASN A 140 -10.46 8.29 -8.81
N LEU A 141 -9.55 9.17 -8.40
CA LEU A 141 -9.81 10.21 -7.39
C LEU A 141 -9.77 11.62 -7.98
N ASP A 142 -9.66 11.75 -9.30
CA ASP A 142 -9.49 13.04 -9.99
C ASP A 142 -10.61 14.02 -9.59
N TYR A 143 -11.85 13.53 -9.52
CA TYR A 143 -13.02 14.34 -9.12
C TYR A 143 -12.91 14.97 -7.72
N ALA A 144 -12.19 14.36 -6.79
CA ALA A 144 -12.01 14.90 -5.44
C ALA A 144 -10.72 15.73 -5.34
N ILE A 145 -9.71 15.37 -6.14
CA ILE A 145 -8.41 16.07 -6.17
C ILE A 145 -8.56 17.43 -6.86
N ASP A 146 -9.28 17.49 -7.97
CA ASP A 146 -9.50 18.70 -8.76
C ASP A 146 -10.28 19.79 -7.97
N GLU A 147 -10.92 19.43 -6.85
CA GLU A 147 -11.58 20.38 -5.94
C GLU A 147 -10.60 21.08 -4.99
N ILE A 148 -9.41 20.51 -4.75
CA ILE A 148 -8.47 20.97 -3.72
C ILE A 148 -7.04 21.23 -4.21
N LEU A 149 -6.71 20.83 -5.45
CA LEU A 149 -5.39 21.02 -6.07
C LEU A 149 -5.55 21.34 -7.56
N ASP A 150 -4.83 22.34 -8.05
CA ASP A 150 -4.73 22.61 -9.49
C ASP A 150 -3.77 21.65 -10.20
N GLU A 151 -3.76 21.68 -11.55
CA GLU A 151 -2.94 20.76 -12.35
C GLU A 151 -1.44 20.89 -12.09
N TYR A 152 -0.95 22.10 -11.78
CA TYR A 152 0.48 22.33 -11.51
C TYR A 152 0.87 21.77 -10.16
N GLU A 153 0.05 22.00 -9.13
CA GLU A 153 0.24 21.43 -7.80
C GLU A 153 0.19 19.90 -7.83
N GLN A 154 -0.75 19.33 -8.61
CA GLN A 154 -0.85 17.88 -8.80
C GLN A 154 0.42 17.32 -9.46
N GLU A 155 0.93 17.96 -10.53
CA GLU A 155 2.13 17.54 -11.23
C GLU A 155 3.37 17.60 -10.31
N GLU A 156 3.52 18.68 -9.55
CA GLU A 156 4.62 18.84 -8.58
C GLU A 156 4.65 17.69 -7.57
N ILE A 157 3.50 17.38 -6.96
CA ILE A 157 3.41 16.30 -5.95
C ILE A 157 3.66 14.92 -6.60
N ILE A 158 3.21 14.70 -7.83
CA ILE A 158 3.49 13.45 -8.56
C ILE A 158 4.98 13.28 -8.86
N GLU A 159 5.65 14.33 -9.35
CA GLU A 159 7.09 14.29 -9.61
C GLU A 159 7.90 14.09 -8.33
N TYR A 160 7.47 14.70 -7.22
CA TYR A 160 8.01 14.40 -5.90
C TYR A 160 7.92 12.90 -5.57
N PHE A 161 6.72 12.30 -5.66
CA PHE A 161 6.55 10.88 -5.33
C PHE A 161 7.26 9.92 -6.29
N LYS A 162 7.50 10.31 -7.54
CA LYS A 162 8.33 9.52 -8.48
C LYS A 162 9.79 9.45 -8.07
N SER A 163 10.30 10.48 -7.41
CA SER A 163 11.72 10.61 -7.05
C SER A 163 12.04 10.20 -5.62
N CYS A 164 11.05 10.18 -4.72
CA CYS A 164 11.28 9.84 -3.32
C CYS A 164 11.43 8.33 -3.08
N GLU A 165 12.16 7.96 -2.02
CA GLU A 165 12.35 6.56 -1.63
C GLU A 165 11.37 6.09 -0.54
N THR A 166 10.67 7.04 0.09
CA THR A 166 9.82 6.80 1.26
C THR A 166 8.38 7.21 0.99
N SER A 167 7.44 6.48 1.57
CA SER A 167 6.03 6.88 1.55
C SER A 167 5.69 7.89 2.64
N SER A 168 6.61 8.27 3.54
CA SER A 168 6.29 9.12 4.69
C SER A 168 5.72 10.50 4.29
N LEU A 169 4.47 10.78 4.69
CA LEU A 169 3.86 12.09 4.44
C LEU A 169 4.49 13.21 5.28
N GLN A 170 5.06 12.90 6.44
CA GLN A 170 5.75 13.91 7.22
C GLN A 170 7.00 14.41 6.48
N ILE A 171 7.75 13.49 5.89
CA ILE A 171 8.93 13.84 5.07
C ILE A 171 8.48 14.65 3.84
N ALA A 172 7.39 14.23 3.19
CA ALA A 172 6.83 14.98 2.06
C ALA A 172 6.40 16.40 2.45
N LEU A 173 5.77 16.59 3.61
CA LEU A 173 5.41 17.92 4.13
C LEU A 173 6.65 18.78 4.38
N ASP A 174 7.70 18.19 4.97
CA ASP A 174 8.92 18.93 5.30
C ASP A 174 9.70 19.33 4.03
N GLU A 175 9.73 18.46 3.02
CA GLU A 175 10.43 18.68 1.74
C GLU A 175 9.65 19.61 0.79
N LEU A 176 8.32 19.59 0.82
CA LEU A 176 7.43 20.45 0.01
C LEU A 176 6.86 21.65 0.80
N LYS A 177 7.51 22.03 1.91
CA LYS A 177 7.03 23.09 2.80
C LYS A 177 6.82 24.44 2.12
N ASP A 178 7.60 24.75 1.08
CA ASP A 178 7.55 26.04 0.38
C ASP A 178 6.28 26.16 -0.47
N SER A 179 5.68 25.03 -0.85
CA SER A 179 4.44 24.93 -1.62
C SER A 179 3.18 24.94 -0.73
N ASN A 180 3.34 24.95 0.60
CA ASN A 180 2.26 25.03 1.60
C ASN A 180 1.17 23.93 1.48
N PHE A 181 1.52 22.74 0.99
CA PHE A 181 0.57 21.64 0.93
C PHE A 181 0.14 21.16 2.32
N THR A 182 -1.13 20.81 2.43
CA THR A 182 -1.68 20.17 3.61
C THR A 182 -1.41 18.67 3.62
N TRP A 183 -1.47 18.07 4.81
CA TRP A 183 -1.36 16.61 4.95
C TRP A 183 -2.40 15.86 4.11
N GLU A 184 -3.62 16.41 4.03
CA GLU A 184 -4.74 15.82 3.29
C GLU A 184 -4.49 15.82 1.77
N GLN A 185 -4.02 16.93 1.22
CA GLN A 185 -3.63 17.06 -0.19
C GLN A 185 -2.51 16.05 -0.55
N LEU A 186 -1.47 15.95 0.27
CA LEU A 186 -0.39 14.98 0.01
C LEU A 186 -0.88 13.53 0.18
N LYS A 187 -1.77 13.26 1.13
CA LYS A 187 -2.35 11.92 1.34
C LYS A 187 -3.16 11.47 0.13
N ILE A 188 -4.08 12.29 -0.38
CA ILE A 188 -4.91 11.91 -1.51
C ILE A 188 -4.08 11.74 -2.80
N MET A 189 -3.07 12.60 -2.99
CA MET A 189 -2.13 12.48 -4.12
C MET A 189 -1.26 11.22 -4.02
N ARG A 190 -0.83 10.83 -2.82
CA ARG A 190 -0.13 9.55 -2.61
C ARG A 190 -1.01 8.36 -2.96
N ILE A 191 -2.31 8.41 -2.66
CA ILE A 191 -3.26 7.36 -3.04
C ILE A 191 -3.42 7.31 -4.56
N LYS A 192 -3.55 8.45 -5.24
CA LYS A 192 -3.55 8.55 -6.71
C LYS A 192 -2.26 7.95 -7.30
N PHE A 193 -1.10 8.33 -6.75
CA PHE A 193 0.19 7.79 -7.17
C PHE A 193 0.26 6.26 -7.05
N LEU A 194 -0.16 5.70 -5.91
CA LEU A 194 -0.20 4.24 -5.72
C LEU A 194 -1.18 3.56 -6.70
N SER A 195 -2.30 4.21 -7.00
CA SER A 195 -3.32 3.73 -7.93
C SER A 195 -2.82 3.74 -9.39
N GLU A 196 -1.98 4.69 -9.78
CA GLU A 196 -1.49 4.81 -11.15
C GLU A 196 -0.22 3.99 -11.41
N TYR A 197 0.71 4.00 -10.45
CA TYR A 197 2.05 3.43 -10.62
C TYR A 197 2.21 2.06 -9.93
N GLY A 198 1.30 1.69 -9.02
CA GLY A 198 1.30 0.40 -8.33
C GLY A 198 0.61 -0.74 -9.08
N ASN A 199 -0.03 -0.43 -10.21
CA ASN A 199 -0.79 -1.36 -11.07
C ASN A 199 0.02 -1.89 -12.24
#